data_AF-S8A2L8-F1
#
_entry.id   AF-S8A2L8-F1
#
_cell.length_a   1.000
_cell.length_b   1.000
_cell.length_c   1.000
_cell.angle_alpha   90.00
_cell.angle_beta   90.00
_cell.angle_gamma   90.00
#
_symmetry.space_group_name_H-M   'P 1'
#
loop_
_entity.id
_entity.type
_entity.pdbx_description
1 polymer ?
#
loop_
_entity_poly.entity_id
_entity_poly.type
_entity_poly.pdbx_seq_one_letter_code
_entity_poly.pdbx_strand_id
1 'polypeptide(L)'
;MSSRLTYSRKHMQRHRRPFFCTFHWQERSEVQRFGSKDDWRRHEEHRHYQSEFYKCPGGSHESCRGAWPGRQEFERHLDEQHGSIISGWTLLDGSINEDARKDFLQKHHNGTDYVEDNFWCGFCAKLIPIPPEMKGRRGKEIRVNHVADHFHKEQKDIRLWVKYHECNLAETSKALENARVRYERELNVLDTDLDVLDQQRQLPPIKDIFGPPGEPFRATSLGPSPVTPDFWICCECQSLAQTRPNFVYVMNLGNELECSSREHRAHTRCSRCSGIARSQFS
;
A
#
# COMPACT_ATOMS: atom_id res chain seq x y z
N MET A 1 28.82 12.02 -9.18
CA MET A 1 29.32 11.29 -7.99
C MET A 1 28.17 10.53 -7.36
N SER A 2 28.15 9.19 -7.52
CA SER A 2 27.05 8.35 -7.03
C SER A 2 27.32 7.94 -5.59
N SER A 3 26.65 8.59 -4.64
CA SER A 3 26.79 8.32 -3.21
C SER A 3 26.13 6.98 -2.86
N ARG A 4 26.96 5.94 -2.64
CA ARG A 4 26.53 4.66 -2.06
C ARG A 4 25.92 4.90 -0.68
N LEU A 5 24.62 4.65 -0.53
CA LEU A 5 23.92 4.67 0.75
C LEU A 5 24.48 3.59 1.70
N THR A 6 24.70 3.95 2.96
CA THR A 6 25.22 3.08 4.03
C THR A 6 24.24 1.95 4.39
N TYR A 7 24.77 0.86 4.96
CA TYR A 7 24.00 -0.33 5.34
C TYR A 7 22.84 -0.04 6.31
N SER A 8 23.02 0.86 7.29
CA SER A 8 21.98 1.22 8.27
C SER A 8 20.79 1.97 7.63
N ARG A 9 21.04 2.85 6.66
CA ARG A 9 19.97 3.54 5.91
C ARG A 9 19.15 2.56 5.07
N LYS A 10 19.81 1.59 4.43
CA LYS A 10 19.12 0.51 3.70
C LYS A 10 18.31 -0.39 4.63
N HIS A 11 18.82 -0.68 5.83
CA HIS A 11 18.11 -1.47 6.84
C HIS A 11 16.86 -0.75 7.36
N MET A 12 16.96 0.53 7.71
CA MET A 12 15.80 1.34 8.13
C MET A 12 14.75 1.52 7.03
N GLN A 13 15.17 1.62 5.76
CA GLN A 13 14.24 1.67 4.62
C GLN A 13 13.47 0.35 4.44
N ARG A 14 14.09 -0.79 4.74
CA ARG A 14 13.41 -2.10 4.75
C ARG A 14 12.37 -2.22 5.87
N HIS A 15 12.58 -1.56 7.01
CA HIS A 15 11.56 -1.47 8.07
C HIS A 15 10.42 -0.52 7.69
N ARG A 16 10.73 0.63 7.10
CA ARG A 16 9.71 1.63 6.73
C ARG A 16 8.78 1.17 5.61
N ARG A 17 9.22 0.26 4.73
CA ARG A 17 8.47 -0.25 3.57
C ARG A 17 7.68 0.86 2.85
N PRO A 18 8.36 1.92 2.37
CA PRO A 18 7.71 3.16 1.94
C PRO A 18 6.95 3.04 0.61
N PHE A 19 7.15 1.96 -0.14
CA PHE A 19 6.50 1.78 -1.43
C PHE A 19 5.22 0.96 -1.27
N PHE A 20 4.16 1.35 -1.96
CA PHE A 20 2.86 0.70 -1.88
C PHE A 20 2.34 0.41 -3.29
N CYS A 21 1.63 -0.71 -3.45
CA CYS A 21 0.92 -1.01 -4.70
C CYS A 21 -0.13 0.08 -5.02
N THR A 22 -0.11 0.64 -6.23
CA THR A 22 -1.04 1.71 -6.63
C THR A 22 -2.40 1.24 -7.14
N PHE A 23 -2.60 -0.06 -7.37
CA PHE A 23 -3.81 -0.59 -8.02
C PHE A 23 -4.95 -0.94 -7.05
N HIS A 24 -4.65 -1.60 -5.93
CA HIS A 24 -5.68 -2.19 -5.06
C HIS A 24 -5.52 -1.82 -3.58
N TRP A 25 -4.96 -0.66 -3.27
CA TRP A 25 -4.69 -0.29 -1.89
C TRP A 25 -5.97 -0.07 -1.05
N GLN A 26 -7.12 0.21 -1.69
CA GLN A 26 -8.40 0.43 -0.99
C GLN A 26 -9.29 -0.82 -0.89
N GLU A 27 -9.06 -1.82 -1.74
CA GLU A 27 -10.00 -2.94 -1.95
C GLU A 27 -9.58 -4.22 -1.24
N ARG A 28 -8.40 -4.23 -0.60
CA ARG A 28 -7.87 -5.38 0.13
C ARG A 28 -7.63 -5.01 1.58
N SER A 29 -7.92 -5.95 2.47
CA SER A 29 -7.68 -5.84 3.92
C SER A 29 -6.20 -5.62 4.25
N GLU A 30 -5.28 -5.96 3.35
CA GLU A 30 -3.85 -5.73 3.50
C GLU A 30 -3.27 -4.98 2.29
N VAL A 31 -2.82 -3.75 2.54
CA VAL A 31 -2.06 -2.98 1.57
C VAL A 31 -0.66 -3.57 1.43
N GLN A 32 -0.29 -4.03 0.23
CA GLN A 32 1.04 -4.58 -0.01
C GLN A 32 2.09 -3.46 -0.01
N ARG A 33 3.03 -3.55 0.92
CA ARG A 33 4.13 -2.59 1.13
C ARG A 33 5.48 -3.19 0.78
N PHE A 34 6.40 -2.42 0.25
CA PHE A 34 7.71 -2.90 -0.21
C PHE A 34 8.84 -2.02 0.35
N GLY A 35 9.94 -2.67 0.74
CA GLY A 35 11.14 -2.01 1.26
C GLY A 35 11.99 -1.32 0.19
N SER A 36 11.79 -1.66 -1.09
CA SER A 36 12.61 -1.17 -2.19
C SER A 36 11.77 -0.83 -3.42
N LYS A 37 12.28 0.08 -4.25
CA LYS A 37 11.67 0.47 -5.53
C LYS A 37 11.58 -0.73 -6.49
N ASP A 38 12.62 -1.57 -6.52
CA ASP A 38 12.69 -2.70 -7.45
C ASP A 38 11.69 -3.80 -7.10
N ASP A 39 11.44 -4.05 -5.81
CA ASP A 39 10.45 -5.03 -5.37
C ASP A 39 9.03 -4.57 -5.67
N TRP A 40 8.75 -3.28 -5.44
CA TRP A 40 7.49 -2.66 -5.81
C TRP A 40 7.27 -2.67 -7.33
N ARG A 41 8.25 -2.26 -8.13
CA ARG A 41 8.17 -2.32 -9.60
C ARG A 41 7.89 -3.73 -10.08
N ARG A 42 8.67 -4.71 -9.60
CA ARG A 42 8.49 -6.13 -9.98
C ARG A 42 7.10 -6.61 -9.61
N HIS A 43 6.60 -6.24 -8.44
CA HIS A 43 5.24 -6.58 -8.04
C HIS A 43 4.22 -6.02 -9.03
N GLU A 44 4.28 -4.72 -9.35
CA GLU A 44 3.28 -4.13 -10.24
C GLU A 44 3.36 -4.70 -11.66
N GLU A 45 4.56 -4.87 -12.21
CA GLU A 45 4.76 -5.40 -13.57
C GLU A 45 4.27 -6.84 -13.77
N HIS A 46 4.33 -7.68 -12.73
CA HIS A 46 3.92 -9.09 -12.84
C HIS A 46 2.48 -9.36 -12.41
N ARG A 47 1.90 -8.47 -11.61
CA ARG A 47 0.59 -8.71 -10.97
C ARG A 47 -0.51 -7.83 -11.51
N HIS A 48 -0.16 -6.69 -12.11
CA HIS A 48 -1.15 -5.74 -12.61
C HIS A 48 -0.92 -5.50 -14.08
N TYR A 49 -2.03 -5.36 -14.78
CA TYR A 49 -2.07 -4.94 -16.17
C TYR A 49 -2.91 -3.67 -16.23
N GLN A 50 -2.32 -2.59 -16.74
CA GLN A 50 -3.05 -1.35 -16.95
C GLN A 50 -3.62 -1.33 -18.36
N SER A 51 -4.93 -1.41 -18.49
CA SER A 51 -5.63 -1.18 -19.75
C SER A 51 -5.56 0.30 -20.14
N GLU A 52 -5.58 0.57 -21.44
CA GLU A 52 -5.77 1.93 -21.93
C GLU A 52 -7.12 2.51 -21.48
N PHE A 53 -7.17 3.84 -21.38
CA PHE A 53 -8.41 4.60 -21.26
C PHE A 53 -8.21 6.05 -21.65
N TYR A 54 -9.30 6.74 -21.94
CA TYR A 54 -9.36 8.17 -22.19
C TYR A 54 -10.03 8.88 -21.02
N LYS A 55 -9.45 10.00 -20.58
CA LYS A 55 -9.90 10.77 -19.43
C LYS A 55 -10.50 12.10 -19.89
N CYS A 56 -11.75 12.37 -19.50
CA CYS A 56 -12.38 13.65 -19.76
C CYS A 56 -11.60 14.82 -19.12
N PRO A 57 -11.44 15.98 -19.83
CA PRO A 57 -10.82 17.20 -19.30
C PRO A 57 -11.53 17.77 -18.06
N GLY A 58 -12.70 17.26 -17.73
CA GLY A 58 -13.50 17.71 -16.62
C GLY A 58 -14.60 18.65 -17.06
N GLY A 59 -15.50 18.93 -16.13
CA GLY A 59 -16.69 19.74 -16.39
C GLY A 59 -17.69 19.66 -15.24
N SER A 60 -18.85 20.28 -15.45
CA SER A 60 -19.95 20.30 -14.48
C SER A 60 -20.70 18.97 -14.38
N HIS A 61 -20.61 18.11 -15.40
CA HIS A 61 -21.35 16.85 -15.45
C HIS A 61 -20.66 15.76 -14.63
N GLU A 62 -21.45 14.94 -13.93
CA GLU A 62 -20.92 13.82 -13.15
C GLU A 62 -20.14 12.82 -14.02
N SER A 63 -20.60 12.60 -15.26
CA SER A 63 -19.94 11.75 -16.25
C SER A 63 -18.51 12.20 -16.57
N CYS A 64 -18.16 13.48 -16.39
CA CYS A 64 -16.79 14.00 -16.61
C CYS A 64 -15.74 13.43 -15.63
N ARG A 65 -16.17 12.80 -14.53
CA ARG A 65 -15.28 12.01 -13.65
C ARG A 65 -14.86 10.68 -14.29
N GLY A 66 -15.63 10.21 -15.26
CA GLY A 66 -15.40 8.94 -15.94
C GLY A 66 -14.07 8.82 -16.66
N ALA A 67 -13.77 7.57 -17.01
CA ALA A 67 -12.71 7.18 -17.93
C ALA A 67 -13.31 6.17 -18.91
N TRP A 68 -12.98 6.30 -20.19
CA TRP A 68 -13.56 5.49 -21.26
C TRP A 68 -12.50 4.56 -21.82
N PRO A 69 -12.76 3.24 -21.92
CA PRO A 69 -11.75 2.30 -22.42
C PRO A 69 -11.45 2.51 -23.90
N GLY A 70 -12.43 2.96 -24.69
CA GLY A 70 -12.29 3.16 -26.12
C GLY A 70 -12.37 4.63 -26.53
N ARG A 71 -11.73 4.94 -27.66
CA ARG A 71 -11.74 6.28 -28.27
C ARG A 71 -13.14 6.69 -28.71
N GLN A 72 -13.89 5.78 -29.33
CA GLN A 72 -15.19 6.11 -29.92
C GLN A 72 -16.20 6.52 -28.85
N GLU A 73 -16.24 5.82 -27.72
CA GLU A 73 -17.11 6.15 -26.60
C GLU A 73 -16.70 7.46 -25.93
N PHE A 74 -15.40 7.73 -25.88
CA PHE A 74 -14.89 9.00 -25.38
C PHE A 74 -15.28 10.17 -26.27
N GLU A 75 -15.11 10.03 -27.59
CA GLU A 75 -15.51 11.06 -28.55
C GLU A 75 -17.01 11.34 -28.48
N ARG A 76 -17.85 10.30 -28.38
CA ARG A 76 -19.29 10.47 -28.17
C ARG A 76 -19.60 11.26 -26.89
N HIS A 77 -18.87 10.99 -25.80
CA HIS A 77 -19.03 11.79 -24.58
C HIS A 77 -18.65 13.26 -24.80
N LEU A 78 -17.58 13.54 -25.55
CA LEU A 78 -17.17 14.90 -25.89
C LEU A 78 -18.23 15.59 -26.77
N ASP A 79 -18.81 14.89 -27.74
CA ASP A 79 -19.88 15.43 -28.59
C ASP A 79 -21.11 15.80 -27.75
N GLU A 80 -21.52 14.94 -26.82
CA GLU A 80 -22.73 15.13 -26.01
C GLU A 80 -22.57 16.18 -24.90
N GLN A 81 -21.40 16.26 -24.26
CA GLN A 81 -21.20 17.04 -23.03
C GLN A 81 -20.18 18.18 -23.18
N HIS A 82 -19.41 18.19 -24.27
CA HIS A 82 -18.30 19.11 -24.49
C HIS A 82 -18.25 19.64 -25.93
N GLY A 83 -19.39 20.01 -26.53
CA GLY A 83 -19.46 20.49 -27.91
C GLY A 83 -18.53 21.67 -28.24
N SER A 84 -18.14 22.50 -27.25
CA SER A 84 -17.15 23.56 -27.44
C SER A 84 -15.74 23.04 -27.73
N ILE A 85 -15.38 21.86 -27.21
CA ILE A 85 -14.10 21.19 -27.46
C ILE A 85 -14.08 20.67 -28.89
N ILE A 86 -15.16 20.03 -29.32
CA ILE A 86 -15.33 19.57 -30.71
C ILE A 86 -15.20 20.74 -31.69
N SER A 87 -15.90 21.85 -31.39
CA SER A 87 -15.81 23.09 -32.16
C SER A 87 -14.38 23.64 -32.25
N GLY A 88 -13.51 23.32 -31.27
CA GLY A 88 -12.11 23.73 -31.25
C GLY A 88 -11.23 23.04 -32.30
N TRP A 89 -11.64 21.87 -32.80
CA TRP A 89 -10.97 21.20 -33.93
C TRP A 89 -11.85 21.07 -35.17
N THR A 90 -13.03 21.68 -35.18
CA THR A 90 -13.85 21.84 -36.39
C THR A 90 -13.44 23.12 -37.12
N LEU A 91 -13.12 23.00 -38.41
CA LEU A 91 -12.79 24.12 -39.28
C LEU A 91 -14.06 24.85 -39.73
N LEU A 92 -13.91 26.07 -40.25
CA LEU A 92 -15.05 26.93 -40.64
C LEU A 92 -15.92 26.31 -41.75
N ASP A 93 -15.35 25.44 -42.58
CA ASP A 93 -16.05 24.71 -43.65
C ASP A 93 -16.74 23.43 -43.15
N GLY A 94 -16.71 23.16 -41.84
CA GLY A 94 -17.26 21.97 -41.21
C GLY A 94 -16.35 20.74 -41.26
N SER A 95 -15.17 20.83 -41.88
CA SER A 95 -14.20 19.73 -41.87
C SER A 95 -13.46 19.62 -40.52
N ILE A 96 -12.89 18.46 -40.23
CA ILE A 96 -12.18 18.21 -38.96
C ILE A 96 -10.68 18.46 -39.15
N ASN A 97 -10.09 19.25 -38.25
CA ASN A 97 -8.65 19.34 -38.09
C ASN A 97 -8.16 18.08 -37.34
N GLU A 98 -7.79 17.06 -38.10
CA GLU A 98 -7.35 15.77 -37.57
C GLU A 98 -6.10 15.87 -36.68
N ASP A 99 -5.19 16.82 -36.94
CA ASP A 99 -4.01 17.01 -36.09
C ASP A 99 -4.41 17.56 -34.71
N ALA A 100 -5.31 18.55 -34.67
CA ALA A 100 -5.81 19.12 -33.42
C ALA A 100 -6.63 18.09 -32.62
N ARG A 101 -7.50 17.34 -33.30
CA ARG A 101 -8.26 16.23 -32.70
C ARG A 101 -7.33 15.17 -32.13
N LYS A 102 -6.35 14.71 -32.92
CA LYS A 102 -5.38 13.69 -32.49
C LYS A 102 -4.56 14.16 -31.31
N ASP A 103 -4.05 15.40 -31.32
CA ASP A 103 -3.28 15.98 -30.22
C ASP A 103 -4.11 16.04 -28.93
N PHE A 104 -5.38 16.45 -29.02
CA PHE A 104 -6.27 16.47 -27.86
C PHE A 104 -6.50 15.05 -27.30
N LEU A 105 -6.88 14.09 -28.16
CA LEU A 105 -7.13 12.72 -27.73
C LEU A 105 -5.88 12.10 -27.09
N GLN A 106 -4.70 12.36 -27.66
CA GLN A 106 -3.42 11.91 -27.14
C GLN A 106 -3.15 12.48 -25.75
N LYS A 107 -3.41 13.77 -25.50
CA LYS A 107 -3.22 14.40 -24.17
C LYS A 107 -4.15 13.82 -23.09
N HIS A 108 -5.29 13.29 -23.52
CA HIS A 108 -6.31 12.72 -22.64
C HIS A 108 -6.26 11.20 -22.55
N HIS A 109 -5.30 10.56 -23.22
CA HIS A 109 -5.15 9.10 -23.25
C HIS A 109 -4.17 8.62 -22.18
N ASN A 110 -4.54 7.59 -21.43
CA ASN A 110 -3.62 6.79 -20.62
C ASN A 110 -3.27 5.53 -21.42
N GLY A 111 -1.99 5.38 -21.75
CA GLY A 111 -1.50 4.25 -22.51
C GLY A 111 -1.55 2.91 -21.78
N THR A 112 -1.65 1.84 -22.56
CA THR A 112 -1.61 0.46 -22.04
C THR A 112 -0.26 0.19 -21.40
N ASP A 113 -0.27 -0.36 -20.18
CA ASP A 113 0.93 -0.79 -19.44
C ASP A 113 2.06 0.26 -19.41
N TYR A 114 1.68 1.55 -19.50
CA TYR A 114 2.56 2.71 -19.37
C TYR A 114 3.71 2.77 -20.41
N VAL A 115 3.51 2.16 -21.59
CA VAL A 115 4.52 2.10 -22.66
C VAL A 115 4.30 3.12 -23.77
N GLU A 116 3.15 3.77 -23.83
CA GLU A 116 2.78 4.57 -24.99
C GLU A 116 3.03 6.05 -24.78
N ASP A 117 2.15 6.77 -24.10
CA ASP A 117 2.09 8.23 -24.23
C ASP A 117 1.84 8.97 -22.94
N ASN A 118 0.90 8.54 -22.11
CA ASN A 118 0.74 9.10 -20.78
C ASN A 118 0.40 8.00 -19.79
N PHE A 119 0.62 8.30 -18.52
CA PHE A 119 0.16 7.47 -17.42
C PHE A 119 -0.51 8.31 -16.35
N TRP A 120 -1.55 7.77 -15.72
CA TRP A 120 -2.16 8.41 -14.55
C TRP A 120 -1.24 8.34 -13.33
N CYS A 121 -1.01 9.49 -12.70
CA CYS A 121 -0.43 9.57 -11.36
C CYS A 121 -1.48 10.10 -10.38
N GLY A 122 -1.93 9.25 -9.45
CA GLY A 122 -2.94 9.62 -8.46
C GLY A 122 -2.45 10.60 -7.40
N PHE A 123 -1.15 10.67 -7.14
CA PHE A 123 -0.57 11.69 -6.25
C PHE A 123 -0.51 13.08 -6.88
N CYS A 124 -0.43 13.15 -8.21
CA CYS A 124 -0.48 14.39 -8.96
C CYS A 124 -1.90 14.71 -9.47
N ALA A 125 -2.83 13.76 -9.38
CA ALA A 125 -4.15 13.80 -10.00
C ALA A 125 -4.11 14.24 -11.47
N LYS A 126 -3.16 13.73 -12.25
CA LYS A 126 -2.99 14.09 -13.67
C LYS A 126 -2.43 12.96 -14.53
N LEU A 127 -2.64 13.07 -15.84
CA LEU A 127 -1.93 12.28 -16.85
C LEU A 127 -0.52 12.87 -17.04
N ILE A 128 0.50 12.06 -16.80
CA ILE A 128 1.90 12.42 -16.96
C ILE A 128 2.35 12.01 -18.36
N PRO A 129 2.83 12.94 -19.20
CA PRO A 129 3.29 12.61 -20.53
C PRO A 129 4.62 11.84 -20.49
N ILE A 130 4.69 10.82 -21.35
CA ILE A 130 5.85 10.05 -21.74
C ILE A 130 6.34 10.66 -23.06
N PRO A 131 7.55 11.23 -23.10
CA PRO A 131 8.09 11.77 -24.33
C PRO A 131 8.12 10.72 -25.46
N PRO A 132 7.82 11.09 -26.73
CA PRO A 132 7.77 10.15 -27.84
C PRO A 132 9.06 9.32 -28.06
N GLU A 133 10.20 9.87 -27.67
CA GLU A 133 11.52 9.21 -27.74
C GLU A 133 11.78 8.22 -26.58
N MET A 134 10.90 8.23 -25.57
CA MET A 134 11.00 7.40 -24.37
C MET A 134 9.90 6.32 -24.30
N LYS A 135 9.16 6.06 -25.38
CA LYS A 135 8.15 4.98 -25.42
C LYS A 135 8.75 3.60 -25.15
N GLY A 136 7.90 2.63 -24.83
CA GLY A 136 8.29 1.25 -24.52
C GLY A 136 8.86 1.12 -23.11
N ARG A 137 9.96 0.36 -22.96
CA ARG A 137 10.58 0.08 -21.65
C ARG A 137 11.01 1.34 -20.89
N ARG A 138 11.43 2.39 -21.60
CA ARG A 138 11.82 3.67 -20.99
C ARG A 138 10.62 4.42 -20.39
N GLY A 139 9.43 4.27 -20.97
CA GLY A 139 8.19 4.89 -20.49
C GLY A 139 7.76 4.31 -19.15
N LYS A 140 7.87 2.98 -19.02
CA LYS A 140 7.67 2.31 -17.73
C LYS A 140 8.63 2.83 -16.66
N GLU A 141 9.89 3.04 -17.03
CA GLU A 141 10.89 3.59 -16.10
C GLU A 141 10.55 5.03 -15.67
N ILE A 142 10.02 5.86 -16.57
CA ILE A 142 9.53 7.20 -16.22
C ILE A 142 8.42 7.11 -15.17
N ARG A 143 7.41 6.26 -15.37
CA ARG A 143 6.34 6.06 -14.37
C ARG A 143 6.91 5.61 -13.04
N VAL A 144 7.74 4.56 -13.05
CA VAL A 144 8.32 3.98 -11.84
C VAL A 144 9.10 5.04 -11.06
N ASN A 145 9.93 5.82 -11.74
CA ASN A 145 10.72 6.87 -11.09
C ASN A 145 9.83 8.01 -10.57
N HIS A 146 8.84 8.45 -11.35
CA HIS A 146 7.91 9.50 -10.96
C HIS A 146 7.13 9.14 -9.69
N VAL A 147 6.52 7.95 -9.67
CA VAL A 147 5.73 7.49 -8.50
C VAL A 147 6.64 7.15 -7.32
N ALA A 148 7.83 6.59 -7.56
CA ALA A 148 8.81 6.34 -6.50
C ALA A 148 9.23 7.63 -5.77
N ASP A 149 9.40 8.73 -6.50
CA ASP A 149 9.74 10.03 -5.93
C ASP A 149 8.68 10.49 -4.92
N HIS A 150 7.39 10.31 -5.21
CA HIS A 150 6.31 10.59 -4.26
C HIS A 150 6.44 9.75 -2.97
N PHE A 151 6.78 8.48 -3.08
CA PHE A 151 6.93 7.61 -1.91
C PHE A 151 8.18 7.92 -1.07
N HIS A 152 9.34 8.19 -1.69
CA HIS A 152 10.59 8.26 -0.95
C HIS A 152 11.13 9.68 -0.73
N LYS A 153 10.88 10.63 -1.64
CA LYS A 153 11.31 12.04 -1.49
C LYS A 153 10.22 12.82 -0.76
N GLU A 154 8.98 12.70 -1.22
CA GLU A 154 7.84 13.42 -0.64
C GLU A 154 7.22 12.68 0.55
N GLN A 155 7.54 11.40 0.74
CA GLN A 155 7.03 10.56 1.84
C GLN A 155 5.49 10.51 1.89
N LYS A 156 4.84 10.50 0.72
CA LYS A 156 3.38 10.38 0.62
C LYS A 156 2.93 8.98 0.98
N ASP A 157 1.89 8.89 1.80
CA ASP A 157 1.16 7.65 2.06
C ASP A 157 0.26 7.34 0.85
N ILE A 158 0.15 6.06 0.48
CA ILE A 158 -0.70 5.61 -0.62
C ILE A 158 -2.16 6.02 -0.46
N ARG A 159 -2.61 6.26 0.78
CA ARG A 159 -3.97 6.74 1.05
C ARG A 159 -4.31 8.07 0.41
N LEU A 160 -3.29 8.85 0.03
CA LEU A 160 -3.42 10.11 -0.70
C LEU A 160 -3.58 9.91 -2.23
N TRP A 161 -3.53 8.67 -2.72
CA TRP A 161 -3.64 8.37 -4.14
C TRP A 161 -5.08 8.53 -4.63
N VAL A 162 -5.30 9.52 -5.51
CA VAL A 162 -6.59 9.73 -6.17
C VAL A 162 -6.79 8.74 -7.31
N LYS A 163 -7.90 7.99 -7.28
CA LYS A 163 -8.30 7.10 -8.36
C LYS A 163 -8.75 7.90 -9.59
N TYR A 164 -8.36 7.44 -10.78
CA TYR A 164 -8.67 8.17 -12.02
C TYR A 164 -10.19 8.34 -12.23
N HIS A 165 -11.02 7.36 -11.87
CA HIS A 165 -12.48 7.40 -12.05
C HIS A 165 -13.21 8.28 -11.03
N GLU A 166 -12.53 8.70 -9.96
CA GLU A 166 -13.09 9.62 -8.96
C GLU A 166 -12.71 11.08 -9.27
N CYS A 167 -11.70 11.28 -10.13
CA CYS A 167 -11.11 12.57 -10.40
C CYS A 167 -11.80 13.30 -11.56
N ASN A 168 -12.29 14.50 -11.28
CA ASN A 168 -12.64 15.47 -12.31
C ASN A 168 -11.37 16.29 -12.65
N LEU A 169 -10.89 16.25 -13.90
CA LEU A 169 -9.64 16.93 -14.27
C LEU A 169 -9.73 18.47 -14.17
N ALA A 170 -10.94 19.04 -14.20
CA ALA A 170 -11.15 20.46 -13.96
C ALA A 170 -11.10 20.82 -12.45
N GLU A 171 -11.21 19.83 -11.56
CA GLU A 171 -11.24 20.01 -10.10
C GLU A 171 -10.12 19.21 -9.39
N THR A 172 -8.94 19.06 -10.01
CA THR A 172 -7.85 18.22 -9.46
C THR A 172 -7.40 18.64 -8.06
N SER A 173 -7.30 19.94 -7.78
CA SER A 173 -6.96 20.45 -6.44
C SER A 173 -7.96 19.99 -5.38
N LYS A 174 -9.25 19.98 -5.71
CA LYS A 174 -10.32 19.50 -4.82
C LYS A 174 -10.24 18.00 -4.62
N ALA A 175 -9.90 17.23 -5.65
CA ALA A 175 -9.72 15.79 -5.53
C ALA A 175 -8.55 15.44 -4.59
N LEU A 176 -7.42 16.15 -4.72
CA LEU A 176 -6.26 16.01 -3.84
C LEU A 176 -6.58 16.44 -2.40
N GLU A 177 -7.31 17.55 -2.23
CA GLU A 177 -7.76 18.02 -0.92
C GLU A 177 -8.66 16.98 -0.24
N ASN A 178 -9.64 16.43 -0.95
CA ASN A 178 -10.54 15.41 -0.43
C ASN A 178 -9.78 14.15 0.02
N ALA A 179 -8.77 13.72 -0.76
CA ALA A 179 -7.92 12.60 -0.38
C ALA A 179 -7.13 12.90 0.90
N ARG A 180 -6.61 14.14 1.05
CA ARG A 180 -5.92 14.58 2.27
C ARG A 180 -6.86 14.59 3.47
N VAL A 181 -8.02 15.22 3.36
CA VAL A 181 -9.02 15.29 4.44
C VAL A 181 -9.47 13.89 4.87
N ARG A 182 -9.69 12.98 3.91
CA ARG A 182 -10.01 11.58 4.22
C ARG A 182 -8.89 10.91 5.00
N TYR A 183 -7.65 11.08 4.54
CA TYR A 183 -6.47 10.51 5.21
C TYR A 183 -6.30 11.03 6.64
N GLU A 184 -6.42 12.34 6.85
CA GLU A 184 -6.35 12.97 8.17
C GLU A 184 -7.45 12.44 9.10
N ARG A 185 -8.68 12.27 8.59
CA ARG A 185 -9.77 11.66 9.36
C ARG A 185 -9.46 10.22 9.77
N GLU A 186 -8.93 9.41 8.86
CA GLU A 186 -8.55 8.02 9.16
C GLU A 186 -7.43 7.96 10.23
N LEU A 187 -6.48 8.90 10.20
CA LEU A 187 -5.45 9.00 11.25
C LEU A 187 -6.04 9.37 12.62
N ASN A 188 -6.91 10.38 12.67
CA ASN A 188 -7.52 10.82 13.94
C ASN A 188 -8.35 9.71 14.61
N VAL A 189 -9.04 8.88 13.83
CA VAL A 189 -9.78 7.71 14.35
C VAL A 189 -8.81 6.70 14.97
N LEU A 190 -7.70 6.40 14.31
CA LEU A 190 -6.69 5.48 14.84
C LEU A 190 -6.05 6.00 16.13
N ASP A 191 -5.74 7.30 16.21
CA ASP A 191 -5.20 7.90 17.44
C ASP A 191 -6.22 7.83 18.58
N THR A 192 -7.51 8.08 18.29
CA THR A 192 -8.58 7.95 19.29
C THR A 192 -8.71 6.51 19.80
N ASP A 193 -8.65 5.52 18.90
CA ASP A 193 -8.71 4.09 19.27
C ASP A 193 -7.49 3.69 20.13
N LEU A 194 -6.30 4.23 19.82
CA LEU A 194 -5.10 4.01 20.62
C LEU A 194 -5.23 4.60 22.03
N ASP A 195 -5.76 5.82 22.14
CA ASP A 195 -6.01 6.47 23.43
C ASP A 195 -7.02 5.68 24.28
N VAL A 196 -8.08 5.17 23.67
CA VAL A 196 -9.06 4.30 24.35
C VAL A 196 -8.39 3.00 24.83
N LEU A 197 -7.54 2.38 24.01
CA LEU A 197 -6.80 1.17 24.39
C LEU A 197 -5.76 1.42 25.49
N ASP A 198 -5.17 2.62 25.56
CA ASP A 198 -4.24 3.00 26.63
C ASP A 198 -4.99 3.26 27.95
N GLN A 199 -6.14 3.93 27.88
CA GLN A 199 -7.04 4.09 29.04
C GLN A 199 -7.55 2.75 29.58
N GLN A 200 -7.87 1.81 28.70
CA GLN A 200 -8.23 0.43 29.09
C GLN A 200 -7.04 -0.37 29.64
N ARG A 201 -5.80 0.03 29.30
CA ARG A 201 -4.55 -0.58 29.78
C ARG A 201 -4.02 0.03 31.07
N GLN A 202 -4.76 0.93 31.72
CA GLN A 202 -4.46 1.35 33.09
C GLN A 202 -4.62 0.15 34.04
N LEU A 203 -3.59 -0.67 34.10
CA LEU A 203 -3.36 -1.65 35.15
C LEU A 203 -3.37 -0.89 36.50
N PRO A 204 -3.93 -1.48 37.56
CA PRO A 204 -3.87 -0.86 38.87
C PRO A 204 -2.40 -0.54 39.21
N PRO A 205 -2.13 0.57 39.93
CA PRO A 205 -0.78 0.93 40.30
C PRO A 205 -0.11 -0.27 41.00
N ILE A 206 1.13 -0.60 40.59
CA ILE A 206 1.92 -1.74 41.10
C ILE A 206 1.97 -1.79 42.64
N LYS A 207 1.75 -0.65 43.31
CA LYS A 207 1.67 -0.48 44.75
C LYS A 207 0.55 -1.31 45.43
N ASP A 208 -0.47 -1.74 44.68
CA ASP A 208 -1.56 -2.57 45.20
C ASP A 208 -1.34 -4.08 44.97
N ILE A 209 -0.27 -4.47 44.24
CA ILE A 209 0.09 -5.88 43.99
C ILE A 209 1.05 -6.40 45.07
N PHE A 210 1.86 -5.52 45.65
CA PHE A 210 2.75 -5.85 46.77
C PHE A 210 2.12 -5.32 48.05
N GLY A 211 1.77 -6.24 48.96
CA GLY A 211 1.31 -5.89 50.32
C GLY A 211 2.32 -5.01 51.08
N PRO A 212 1.98 -4.58 52.31
CA PRO A 212 2.80 -3.65 53.08
C PRO A 212 4.25 -4.15 53.19
N PRO A 213 5.23 -3.23 53.32
CA PRO A 213 6.64 -3.57 53.28
C PRO A 213 6.98 -4.51 54.45
N GLY A 214 6.97 -5.81 54.16
CA GLY A 214 7.62 -6.81 54.99
C GLY A 214 9.13 -6.57 54.96
N GLU A 215 9.77 -6.96 56.06
CA GLU A 215 11.18 -6.73 56.40
C GLU A 215 12.18 -6.75 55.22
N PRO A 216 13.27 -5.96 55.31
CA PRO A 216 14.28 -5.90 54.25
C PRO A 216 14.81 -7.30 53.93
N PHE A 217 14.60 -7.70 52.68
CA PHE A 217 15.08 -8.97 52.13
C PHE A 217 16.58 -9.11 52.37
N ARG A 218 16.98 -10.08 53.20
CA ARG A 218 18.36 -10.52 53.33
C ARG A 218 18.80 -11.18 52.03
N ALA A 219 19.77 -10.58 51.36
CA ALA A 219 20.44 -11.15 50.19
C ALA A 219 21.31 -12.35 50.61
N THR A 220 20.71 -13.52 50.80
CA THR A 220 21.48 -14.75 51.05
C THR A 220 20.91 -16.01 50.39
N SER A 221 19.98 -15.84 49.45
CA SER A 221 19.44 -16.97 48.68
C SER A 221 19.07 -16.53 47.27
N LEU A 222 20.11 -16.23 46.46
CA LEU A 222 19.96 -16.23 45.01
C LEU A 222 19.77 -17.69 44.57
N GLY A 223 18.52 -18.15 44.58
CA GLY A 223 18.08 -19.24 43.73
C GLY A 223 18.19 -18.82 42.25
N PRO A 224 18.29 -19.78 41.31
CA PRO A 224 18.42 -19.47 39.90
C PRO A 224 17.25 -18.59 39.41
N SER A 225 17.58 -17.66 38.51
CA SER A 225 16.70 -16.74 37.78
C SER A 225 15.30 -17.32 37.50
N PRO A 226 14.21 -16.51 37.55
CA PRO A 226 12.88 -16.98 37.18
C PRO A 226 12.93 -17.64 35.80
N VAL A 227 12.48 -18.88 35.78
CA VAL A 227 12.48 -19.84 34.69
C VAL A 227 11.90 -19.18 33.44
N THR A 228 12.67 -19.15 32.34
CA THR A 228 12.12 -18.79 31.01
C THR A 228 10.90 -19.69 30.75
N PRO A 229 9.72 -19.14 30.39
CA PRO A 229 8.57 -19.98 30.11
C PRO A 229 8.93 -21.04 29.06
N ASP A 230 8.72 -22.31 29.39
CA ASP A 230 8.95 -23.41 28.45
C ASP A 230 7.90 -23.34 27.33
N PHE A 231 8.34 -23.45 26.08
CA PHE A 231 7.47 -23.45 24.90
C PHE A 231 7.67 -24.73 24.08
N TRP A 232 6.62 -25.15 23.37
CA TRP A 232 6.68 -26.27 22.45
C TRP A 232 5.89 -25.99 21.16
N ILE A 233 6.28 -26.65 20.07
CA ILE A 233 5.62 -26.55 18.76
C ILE A 233 5.00 -27.90 18.42
N CYS A 234 3.75 -27.89 17.97
CA CYS A 234 3.06 -29.12 17.57
C CYS A 234 3.60 -29.65 16.23
N CYS A 235 3.58 -30.98 16.03
CA CYS A 235 4.17 -31.60 14.85
C CYS A 235 3.44 -31.24 13.54
N GLU A 236 2.15 -30.90 13.60
CA GLU A 236 1.37 -30.47 12.43
C GLU A 236 1.68 -29.03 12.03
N CYS A 237 1.80 -28.11 13.00
CA CYS A 237 2.30 -26.75 12.76
C CYS A 237 3.70 -26.76 12.15
N GLN A 238 4.57 -27.66 12.62
CA GLN A 238 5.92 -27.80 12.08
C GLN A 238 5.92 -28.33 10.64
N SER A 239 5.03 -29.28 10.31
CA SER A 239 4.85 -29.78 8.94
C SER A 239 4.25 -28.72 8.00
N LEU A 240 3.28 -27.95 8.48
CA LEU A 240 2.68 -26.84 7.73
C LEU A 240 3.70 -25.74 7.45
N ALA A 241 4.58 -25.42 8.40
CA ALA A 241 5.66 -24.45 8.21
C ALA A 241 6.66 -24.88 7.13
N GLN A 242 6.90 -26.18 6.96
CA GLN A 242 7.80 -26.72 5.94
C GLN A 242 7.17 -26.71 4.53
N THR A 243 5.85 -26.86 4.45
CA THR A 243 5.12 -27.02 3.18
C THR A 243 4.49 -25.73 2.68
N ARG A 244 4.24 -24.75 3.57
CA ARG A 244 3.60 -23.46 3.25
C ARG A 244 4.58 -22.32 3.58
N PRO A 245 5.15 -21.64 2.56
CA PRO A 245 6.21 -20.63 2.76
C PRO A 245 5.80 -19.37 3.54
N ASN A 246 4.52 -19.19 3.85
CA ASN A 246 3.99 -18.07 4.66
C ASN A 246 3.23 -18.54 5.91
N PHE A 247 3.36 -19.81 6.31
CA PHE A 247 2.66 -20.32 7.49
C PHE A 247 3.37 -19.87 8.77
N VAL A 248 2.64 -19.16 9.63
CA VAL A 248 3.08 -18.77 10.96
C VAL A 248 2.70 -19.90 11.91
N TYR A 249 3.68 -20.64 12.42
CA TYR A 249 3.44 -21.69 13.40
C TYR A 249 3.09 -21.09 14.77
N VAL A 250 2.27 -21.81 15.53
CA VAL A 250 1.88 -21.43 16.89
C VAL A 250 2.82 -22.08 17.90
N MET A 251 3.40 -21.27 18.79
CA MET A 251 4.13 -21.74 19.97
C MET A 251 3.16 -21.85 21.14
N ASN A 252 3.09 -23.03 21.75
CA ASN A 252 2.21 -23.31 22.88
C ASN A 252 3.03 -23.28 24.18
N LEU A 253 2.38 -22.91 25.28
CA LEU A 253 3.03 -22.87 26.58
C LEU A 253 3.29 -24.30 27.09
N GLY A 254 4.34 -24.48 27.88
CA GLY A 254 4.76 -25.79 28.40
C GLY A 254 3.72 -26.48 29.28
N ASN A 255 2.82 -25.71 29.89
CA ASN A 255 1.67 -26.19 30.66
C ASN A 255 0.46 -26.58 29.79
N GLU A 256 0.43 -26.19 28.52
CA GLU A 256 -0.64 -26.55 27.59
C GLU A 256 -0.39 -27.92 26.98
N LEU A 257 -1.38 -28.80 27.07
CA LEU A 257 -1.33 -30.17 26.53
C LEU A 257 -1.85 -30.26 25.10
N GLU A 258 -2.58 -29.25 24.61
CA GLU A 258 -3.21 -29.22 23.30
C GLU A 258 -2.70 -28.06 22.45
N CYS A 259 -2.64 -28.25 21.13
CA CYS A 259 -2.29 -27.19 20.21
C CYS A 259 -3.45 -26.19 20.05
N SER A 260 -3.17 -24.90 20.20
CA SER A 260 -4.14 -23.81 20.02
C SER A 260 -4.34 -23.36 18.56
N SER A 261 -3.66 -23.98 17.60
CA SER A 261 -3.79 -23.69 16.18
C SER A 261 -5.17 -24.10 15.64
N ARG A 262 -5.79 -23.23 14.83
CA ARG A 262 -7.05 -23.51 14.12
C ARG A 262 -6.83 -24.07 12.70
N GLU A 263 -5.58 -24.18 12.27
CA GLU A 263 -5.20 -24.59 10.90
C GLU A 263 -5.18 -26.10 10.72
N HIS A 264 -5.31 -26.86 11.81
CA HIS A 264 -5.41 -28.30 11.80
C HIS A 264 -6.26 -28.78 12.97
N ARG A 265 -6.57 -30.08 13.01
CA ARG A 265 -7.35 -30.66 14.10
C ARG A 265 -6.54 -30.55 15.40
N ALA A 266 -7.21 -30.15 16.48
CA ALA A 266 -6.58 -30.14 17.79
C ALA A 266 -6.03 -31.53 18.11
N HIS A 267 -4.75 -31.60 18.46
CA HIS A 267 -4.11 -32.81 18.96
C HIS A 267 -3.36 -32.51 20.25
N THR A 268 -3.28 -33.55 21.08
CA THR A 268 -2.53 -33.53 22.33
C THR A 268 -1.04 -33.71 22.05
N ARG A 269 -0.19 -33.07 22.86
CA ARG A 269 1.27 -33.12 22.76
C ARG A 269 1.77 -34.56 22.69
N CYS A 270 2.37 -34.92 21.56
CA CYS A 270 2.93 -36.25 21.31
C CYS A 270 4.47 -36.24 21.41
N SER A 271 5.09 -37.42 21.33
CA SER A 271 6.55 -37.58 21.36
C SER A 271 7.29 -36.88 20.21
N ARG A 272 6.58 -36.51 19.13
CA ARG A 272 7.13 -35.77 17.98
C ARG A 272 7.01 -34.24 18.12
N CYS A 273 6.33 -33.76 19.15
CA CYS A 273 6.24 -32.32 19.43
C CYS A 273 7.56 -31.87 20.04
N SER A 274 8.41 -31.28 19.19
CA SER A 274 9.75 -30.83 19.56
C SER A 274 9.67 -29.69 20.57
N GLY A 275 10.50 -29.74 21.61
CA GLY A 275 10.92 -28.53 22.33
C GLY A 275 12.18 -27.97 21.68
N ILE A 276 12.29 -26.65 21.57
CA ILE A 276 13.49 -25.81 21.76
C ILE A 276 13.42 -24.54 20.89
N ALA A 277 13.39 -23.39 21.55
CA ALA A 277 14.50 -22.43 21.51
C ALA A 277 14.48 -21.58 22.80
N ARG A 278 15.38 -21.90 23.73
CA ARG A 278 15.84 -20.95 24.75
C ARG A 278 16.28 -19.69 24.01
N SER A 279 15.80 -18.54 24.45
CA SER A 279 16.19 -17.24 23.92
C SER A 279 17.72 -17.09 23.98
N GLN A 280 18.41 -17.27 22.87
CA GLN A 280 19.68 -16.59 22.64
C GLN A 280 19.34 -15.27 21.96
N PHE A 281 18.82 -14.33 22.75
CA PHE A 281 18.90 -12.91 22.44
C PHE A 281 20.12 -12.38 23.21
N SER A 282 21.26 -12.35 22.52
CA SER A 282 22.41 -11.50 22.80
C SER A 282 22.69 -10.67 21.56
#